data_AF-A0A2W5UYN9-F1
#
_entry.id   AF-A0A2W5UYN9-F1
#
_cell.length_a   1.000
_cell.length_b   1.000
_cell.length_c   1.000
_cell.angle_alpha   90.00
_cell.angle_beta   90.00
_cell.angle_gamma   90.00
#
_symmetry.space_group_name_H-M   'P 1'
#
loop_
_entity.id
_entity.type
_entity.pdbx_description
1 polymer ?
#
loop_
_entity_poly.entity_id
_entity_poly.type
_entity_poly.pdbx_seq_one_letter_code
_entity_poly.pdbx_strand_id
1 'polypeptide(L)'
;MKRLAALLLLWVAVPAMAAPRVYLADVSRAKDDVSRRASLPDVAVRPIDKCLLLNFDQLEIRIDNLEAMAWGPRQKDSARTLVLASEDNDDASQANQILVLRVAP
;
A
#
# COMPACT_ATOMS: atom_id res chain seq x y z
N MET A 1 -17.74 -13.46 2.56
CA MET A 1 -16.27 -13.64 2.60
C MET A 1 -15.61 -12.30 2.90
N LYS A 2 -15.05 -12.13 4.09
CA LYS A 2 -14.37 -10.89 4.51
C LYS A 2 -12.99 -10.86 3.87
N ARG A 3 -12.84 -10.17 2.72
CA ARG A 3 -11.51 -9.81 2.20
C ARG A 3 -10.99 -8.68 3.08
N LEU A 4 -10.21 -9.02 4.12
CA LEU A 4 -9.40 -8.02 4.82
C LEU A 4 -8.33 -7.55 3.84
N ALA A 5 -8.47 -6.31 3.38
CA ALA A 5 -7.35 -5.59 2.81
C ALA A 5 -6.44 -5.23 3.99
N ALA A 6 -5.35 -5.96 4.17
CA ALA A 6 -4.32 -5.56 5.12
C ALA A 6 -3.72 -4.23 4.63
N LEU A 7 -3.86 -3.20 5.44
CA LEU A 7 -3.15 -1.93 5.30
C LEU A 7 -1.69 -2.19 5.66
N LEU A 8 -0.82 -2.34 4.65
CA LEU A 8 0.61 -2.33 4.88
C LEU A 8 1.09 -0.88 4.74
N LEU A 9 1.19 -0.21 5.88
CA LEU A 9 1.90 1.05 6.03
C LEU A 9 3.39 0.70 6.09
N LEU A 10 4.10 0.91 4.97
CA LEU A 10 5.54 0.76 4.93
C LEU A 10 6.14 2.17 5.02
N TRP A 11 6.67 2.52 6.19
CA TRP A 11 7.53 3.69 6.30
C TRP A 11 8.77 3.46 5.44
N VAL A 12 8.95 4.27 4.41
CA VAL A 12 10.18 4.31 3.61
C VAL A 12 10.67 5.75 3.62
N ALA A 13 11.28 6.16 4.74
CA ALA A 13 12.26 7.23 4.70
C ALA A 13 13.52 6.67 4.02
N VAL A 14 13.53 6.65 2.69
CA VAL A 14 14.75 6.36 1.92
C VAL A 14 15.02 7.55 1.02
N PRO A 15 16.09 8.33 1.29
CA PRO A 15 16.57 9.26 0.29
C PRO A 15 17.01 8.43 -0.92
N ALA A 16 16.35 8.66 -2.06
CA ALA A 16 16.76 8.32 -3.43
C ALA A 16 16.57 6.88 -4.00
N MET A 17 15.70 6.00 -3.49
CA MET A 17 15.58 4.65 -4.08
C MET A 17 14.14 4.20 -4.39
N ALA A 18 13.73 4.43 -5.65
CA ALA A 18 12.51 3.95 -6.35
C ALA A 18 11.16 4.48 -5.82
N ALA A 19 10.24 4.80 -6.75
CA ALA A 19 8.90 5.22 -6.37
C ALA A 19 8.14 4.08 -5.64
N PRO A 20 7.21 4.43 -4.74
CA PRO A 20 6.42 3.44 -4.03
C PRO A 20 5.59 2.58 -5.00
N ARG A 21 5.16 1.42 -4.52
CA ARG A 21 4.27 0.51 -5.25
C ARG A 21 3.19 0.01 -4.31
N VAL A 22 1.94 0.09 -4.76
CA VAL A 22 0.80 -0.44 -4.01
C VAL A 22 0.44 -1.82 -4.55
N TYR A 23 0.29 -2.77 -3.64
CA TYR A 23 -0.11 -4.14 -3.95
C TYR A 23 -1.41 -4.50 -3.24
N LEU A 24 -2.26 -5.28 -3.91
CA LEU A 24 -3.36 -5.99 -3.27
C LEU A 24 -2.86 -7.35 -2.80
N ALA A 25 -2.83 -7.54 -1.49
CA ALA A 25 -2.45 -8.82 -0.88
C ALA A 25 -3.69 -9.67 -0.57
N ASP A 26 -3.64 -10.97 -0.88
CA ASP A 26 -4.65 -11.94 -0.44
C ASP A 26 -4.13 -12.71 0.77
N VAL A 27 -4.53 -12.25 1.96
CA VAL A 27 -4.18 -12.91 3.24
C VAL A 27 -5.04 -14.13 3.54
N SER A 28 -6.13 -14.38 2.79
CA SER A 28 -7.06 -15.47 3.10
C SER A 28 -6.46 -16.86 2.86
N ARG A 29 -5.39 -16.92 2.07
CA ARG A 29 -4.62 -18.15 1.76
C ARG A 29 -3.33 -18.27 2.57
N ALA A 30 -3.07 -17.35 3.50
CA ALA A 30 -1.92 -17.41 4.37
C ALA A 30 -1.92 -18.73 5.16
N LYS A 31 -0.79 -19.43 5.15
CA LYS A 31 -0.66 -20.74 5.83
C LYS A 31 0.18 -20.68 7.09
N ASP A 32 1.02 -19.66 7.21
CA ASP A 32 1.96 -19.51 8.32
C ASP A 32 1.59 -18.23 9.08
N ASP A 33 1.26 -18.35 10.36
CA ASP A 33 1.03 -17.21 11.27
C ASP A 33 2.36 -16.79 11.90
N VAL A 34 2.69 -15.50 11.78
CA VAL A 34 3.91 -14.90 12.31
C VAL A 34 3.64 -13.87 13.41
N SER A 35 2.39 -13.67 13.82
CA SER A 35 1.97 -12.63 14.78
C SER A 35 2.61 -12.74 16.17
N ARG A 36 3.11 -13.94 16.54
CA ARG A 36 3.77 -14.22 17.83
C ARG A 36 5.28 -14.34 17.71
N ARG A 37 5.87 -14.04 16.56
CA ARG A 37 7.32 -14.12 16.34
C ARG A 37 7.95 -12.74 16.50
N ALA A 38 9.09 -12.70 17.18
CA ALA A 38 9.89 -11.49 17.31
C ALA A 38 10.67 -11.17 16.02
N SER A 39 11.00 -12.17 15.22
CA SER A 39 11.77 -12.03 13.97
C SER A 39 11.46 -13.16 12.98
N LEU A 40 11.81 -12.95 11.70
CA LEU A 40 11.61 -13.89 10.58
C LEU A 40 12.86 -14.61 10.02
N PRO A 41 14.13 -14.22 10.29
CA PRO A 41 15.26 -14.69 9.48
C PRO A 41 15.55 -16.20 9.58
N ASP A 42 15.16 -16.86 10.69
CA ASP A 42 15.49 -18.27 10.94
C ASP A 42 14.33 -19.24 10.67
N VAL A 43 13.26 -18.78 10.02
CA VAL A 43 12.06 -19.60 9.77
C VAL A 43 11.66 -19.51 8.31
N ALA A 44 11.49 -20.67 7.67
CA ALA A 44 10.85 -20.75 6.37
C ALA A 44 9.36 -20.37 6.48
N VAL A 45 9.05 -19.11 6.17
CA VAL A 45 7.67 -18.60 6.07
C VAL A 45 7.31 -18.52 4.59
N ARG A 46 6.12 -19.02 4.22
CA ARG A 46 5.62 -18.87 2.86
C ARG A 46 5.02 -17.47 2.67
N PRO A 47 5.53 -16.68 1.72
CA PRO A 47 4.91 -15.40 1.38
C PRO A 47 3.47 -15.60 0.87
N ILE A 48 2.61 -14.63 1.13
CA ILE A 48 1.26 -14.57 0.56
C ILE A 48 1.30 -14.06 -0.88
N ASP A 49 0.25 -14.37 -1.63
CA ASP A 49 0.06 -13.85 -2.98
C ASP A 49 -0.26 -12.34 -2.93
N LYS A 50 0.36 -11.60 -3.86
CA LYS A 50 0.11 -10.16 -4.04
C LYS A 50 0.02 -9.80 -5.52
N CYS A 51 -0.87 -8.88 -5.85
CA CYS A 51 -1.04 -8.30 -7.18
C CYS A 51 -0.58 -6.84 -7.15
N LEU A 52 0.26 -6.42 -8.10
CA LEU A 52 0.64 -5.01 -8.25
C LEU A 52 -0.60 -4.22 -8.73
N LEU A 53 -1.02 -3.23 -7.95
CA LEU A 53 -2.13 -2.34 -8.32
C LEU A 53 -1.63 -1.04 -8.96
N LEU A 54 -0.56 -0.47 -8.43
CA LEU A 54 -0.01 0.78 -8.91
C LEU A 54 1.51 0.81 -8.74
N ASN A 55 2.21 1.14 -9.82
CA ASN A 55 3.59 1.59 -9.76
C ASN A 55 3.63 3.11 -9.93
N PHE A 56 4.10 3.82 -8.91
CA PHE A 56 4.08 5.28 -8.94
C PHE A 56 5.12 5.86 -9.90
N ASP A 57 6.11 5.08 -10.33
CA ASP A 57 7.03 5.46 -11.42
C ASP A 57 6.26 5.76 -12.74
N GLN A 58 5.02 5.25 -12.88
CA GLN A 58 4.18 5.47 -14.06
C GLN A 58 3.34 6.73 -13.98
N LEU A 59 3.31 7.39 -12.82
CA LEU A 59 2.60 8.64 -12.66
C LEU A 59 3.58 9.78 -12.96
N GLU A 60 3.25 10.63 -13.93
CA GLU A 60 4.05 11.82 -14.28
C GLU A 60 3.85 12.95 -13.26
N ILE A 61 3.76 12.61 -11.98
CA ILE A 61 3.63 13.52 -10.86
C ILE A 61 4.70 13.19 -9.83
N ARG A 62 5.16 14.22 -9.12
CA ARG A 62 5.97 14.01 -7.94
C ARG A 62 5.12 13.39 -6.84
N ILE A 63 5.66 12.36 -6.18
CA ILE A 63 5.04 11.69 -5.04
C ILE A 63 5.85 12.03 -3.79
N ASP A 64 5.18 12.57 -2.78
CA ASP A 64 5.76 12.83 -1.46
C ASP A 64 5.40 11.71 -0.46
N ASN A 65 5.75 11.87 0.82
CA ASN A 65 5.69 10.83 1.83
C ASN A 65 4.26 10.32 2.10
N LEU A 66 3.83 9.24 1.43
CA LEU A 66 2.50 8.65 1.58
C LEU A 66 2.37 7.90 2.92
N GLU A 67 1.57 8.44 3.83
CA GLU A 67 1.39 7.95 5.21
C GLU A 67 -0.03 7.43 5.49
N ALA A 68 -0.99 7.68 4.59
CA ALA A 68 -2.34 7.19 4.76
C ALA A 68 -2.90 6.57 3.49
N MET A 69 -3.75 5.56 3.68
CA MET A 69 -4.47 4.90 2.60
C MET A 69 -5.81 4.37 3.07
N ALA A 70 -6.88 4.58 2.29
CA ALA A 70 -8.20 4.07 2.58
C ALA A 70 -8.97 3.65 1.32
N TRP A 71 -9.75 2.58 1.43
CA TRP A 71 -10.70 2.17 0.40
C TRP A 71 -12.03 2.90 0.57
N GLY A 72 -12.54 3.44 -0.53
CA GLY A 72 -13.92 3.87 -0.64
C GLY A 72 -14.92 2.71 -0.78
N PRO A 73 -16.23 3.01 -0.77
CA PRO A 73 -17.28 2.02 -1.01
C PRO A 73 -17.13 1.35 -2.38
N ARG A 74 -17.77 0.18 -2.56
CA ARG A 74 -17.87 -0.42 -3.91
C ARG A 74 -18.76 0.47 -4.77
N GLN A 75 -18.31 0.75 -5.98
CA GLN A 75 -19.12 1.37 -7.01
C GLN A 75 -20.05 0.34 -7.67
N LYS A 76 -21.03 0.79 -8.46
CA LYS A 76 -22.02 -0.08 -9.12
C LYS A 76 -21.39 -1.11 -10.05
N ASP A 77 -20.27 -0.76 -10.66
CA ASP A 77 -19.46 -1.60 -11.56
C ASP A 77 -18.40 -2.44 -10.82
N SER A 78 -18.52 -2.57 -9.51
CA SER A 78 -17.58 -3.28 -8.62
C SER A 78 -16.20 -2.64 -8.45
N ALA A 79 -15.91 -1.52 -9.11
CA ALA A 79 -14.68 -0.76 -8.87
C ALA A 79 -14.67 -0.17 -7.45
N ARG A 80 -13.50 0.28 -7.02
CA ARG A 80 -13.33 0.99 -5.74
C ARG A 80 -12.49 2.23 -5.91
N THR A 81 -12.79 3.23 -5.10
CA THR A 81 -11.88 4.37 -4.91
C THR A 81 -10.77 3.95 -3.94
N LEU A 82 -9.52 4.25 -4.27
CA LEU A 82 -8.40 4.23 -3.34
C LEU A 82 -7.99 5.68 -3.08
N VAL A 83 -7.98 6.09 -1.82
CA VAL A 83 -7.48 7.40 -1.41
C VAL A 83 -6.15 7.19 -0.72
N LEU A 84 -5.12 7.95 -1.14
CA LEU A 84 -3.83 8.02 -0.47
C LEU A 84 -3.60 9.47 -0.04
N ALA A 85 -2.94 9.66 1.10
CA ALA A 85 -2.52 10.99 1.55
C ALA A 85 -1.03 10.99 1.89
N SER A 86 -0.34 12.06 1.50
CA SER A 86 1.00 12.35 2.03
C SER A 86 0.96 13.32 3.19
N GLU A 87 1.97 13.21 4.04
CA GLU A 87 2.38 14.29 4.94
C GLU A 87 3.67 14.94 4.43
N ASP A 88 3.92 16.18 4.84
CA ASP A 88 5.12 16.94 4.46
C ASP A 88 6.28 16.81 5.46
N ASN A 89 6.11 16.15 6.61
CA ASN A 89 7.14 16.01 7.65
C ASN A 89 7.78 17.35 8.09
N ASP A 90 7.04 18.47 8.03
CA ASP A 90 7.58 19.84 8.21
C ASP A 90 8.75 20.20 7.25
N ASP A 91 8.91 19.46 6.15
CA ASP A 91 9.90 19.71 5.11
C ASP A 91 9.26 20.56 4.01
N ALA A 92 9.72 21.82 3.90
CA ALA A 92 9.22 22.76 2.89
C ALA A 92 9.44 22.29 1.44
N SER A 93 10.28 21.28 1.21
CA SER A 93 10.40 20.65 -0.09
C SER A 93 9.24 19.72 -0.40
N GLN A 94 8.52 19.18 0.59
CA GLN A 94 7.42 18.21 0.42
C GLN A 94 6.06 18.91 0.40
N ALA A 95 5.07 18.27 -0.21
CA ALA A 95 3.69 18.74 -0.21
C ALA A 95 2.74 17.74 0.45
N ASN A 96 1.71 18.25 1.12
CA ASN A 96 0.53 17.46 1.47
C ASN A 96 -0.28 17.19 0.19
N GLN A 97 -0.39 15.92 -0.19
CA GLN A 97 -1.03 15.46 -1.41
C GLN A 97 -2.21 14.55 -1.04
N ILE A 98 -3.27 14.61 -1.84
CA ILE A 98 -4.37 13.65 -1.80
C ILE A 98 -4.51 13.04 -3.18
N LEU A 99 -4.21 11.75 -3.30
CA LEU A 99 -4.36 11.01 -4.54
C LEU A 99 -5.64 10.18 -4.47
N VAL A 100 -6.52 10.37 -5.45
CA VAL A 100 -7.79 9.64 -5.55
C VAL A 100 -7.78 8.83 -6.83
N LEU A 101 -7.71 7.52 -6.68
CA LEU A 101 -7.58 6.56 -7.78
C LEU A 101 -8.83 5.72 -7.88
N ARG A 102 -9.22 5.37 -9.11
CA ARG A 102 -10.23 4.34 -9.35
C ARG A 102 -9.55 3.02 -9.66
N VAL A 103 -9.78 2.02 -8.82
CA VAL A 103 -9.27 0.65 -8.98
C VAL A 103 -10.37 -0.22 -9.58
N ALA A 104 -10.11 -0.77 -10.76
CA ALA A 104 -11.02 -1.70 -11.43
C ALA A 104 -11.10 -3.05 -10.67
N PRO A 105 -12.16 -3.86 -10.90
CA PRO A 105 -12.36 -5.15 -10.24
C PRO A 105 -11.22 -6.17 -10.40
#